data_AF-A0A835CWC9-F1
#
_entry.id   AF-A0A835CWC9-F1
#
_cell.length_a   1.000
_cell.length_b   1.000
_cell.length_c   1.000
_cell.angle_alpha   90.00
_cell.angle_beta   90.00
_cell.angle_gamma   90.00
#
_symmetry.space_group_name_H-M   'P 1'
#
loop_
_entity.id
_entity.type
_entity.pdbx_description
1 polymer ?
#
loop_
_entity_poly.entity_id
_entity_poly.type
_entity_poly.pdbx_seq_one_letter_code
_entity_poly.pdbx_strand_id
1 'polypeptide(L)'
;MKPDGAIWGSLLQACRVHGNVELGEFVARQLFELEPKNPGGYVLLSNIYAGAGRWDDVARIRTRLNEKGMKKIPGDEEWKEGALSHHSEKLAIAYGLISNKPRDDN
;
A
#
# COMPACT_ATOMS: atom_id res chain seq x y z
N MET A 1 -16.18 26.51 9.61
CA MET A 1 -16.56 25.35 8.77
C MET A 1 -16.01 24.09 9.40
N LYS A 2 -16.78 22.99 9.43
CA LYS A 2 -16.26 21.68 9.84
C LYS A 2 -15.62 21.00 8.62
N PRO A 3 -14.44 20.38 8.74
CA PRO A 3 -13.83 19.63 7.64
C PRO A 3 -14.70 18.42 7.28
N ASP A 4 -14.88 18.21 5.98
CA ASP A 4 -15.63 17.10 5.41
C ASP A 4 -14.70 15.95 4.98
N GLY A 5 -15.26 14.87 4.45
CA GLY A 5 -14.49 13.70 4.00
C GLY A 5 -13.44 14.04 2.93
N ALA A 6 -13.72 15.00 2.06
CA ALA A 6 -12.80 15.43 1.00
C ALA A 6 -11.55 16.13 1.57
N ILE A 7 -11.71 16.98 2.58
CA ILE A 7 -10.59 17.65 3.25
C ILE A 7 -9.71 16.62 3.97
N TRP A 8 -10.31 15.71 4.74
CA TRP A 8 -9.54 14.68 5.44
C TRP A 8 -8.88 13.68 4.49
N GLY A 9 -9.54 13.29 3.40
CA GLY A 9 -8.96 12.44 2.36
C GLY A 9 -7.75 13.09 1.69
N SER A 10 -7.82 14.39 1.40
CA SER A 10 -6.70 15.15 0.84
C SER A 10 -5.51 15.23 1.80
N LEU A 11 -5.78 15.46 3.09
CA LEU A 11 -4.74 15.48 4.12
C LEU A 11 -4.10 14.10 4.33
N LEU A 12 -4.89 13.02 4.26
CA LEU A 12 -4.39 11.65 4.37
C LEU A 12 -3.46 11.31 3.19
N GLN A 13 -3.82 11.76 2.00
CA GLN A 13 -2.99 11.62 0.81
C GLN A 13 -1.66 12.38 0.97
N ALA A 14 -1.66 13.58 1.57
CA ALA A 14 -0.42 14.30 1.88
C ALA A 14 0.44 13.53 2.89
N CYS A 15 -0.16 12.95 3.93
CA CYS A 15 0.57 12.12 4.91
C CYS A 15 1.26 10.92 4.24
N ARG A 16 0.61 10.30 3.25
CA ARG A 16 1.20 9.23 2.42
C ARG A 16 2.41 9.69 1.62
N VAL A 17 2.33 10.86 1.00
CA VAL A 17 3.45 11.41 0.20
C VAL A 17 4.65 11.75 1.08
N HIS A 18 4.41 12.29 2.27
CA HIS A 18 5.47 12.70 3.20
C HIS A 18 5.90 11.60 4.18
N GLY A 19 5.29 10.42 4.16
CA GLY A 19 5.62 9.31 5.05
C GLY A 19 5.32 9.57 6.53
N ASN A 20 4.45 10.53 6.86
CA ASN A 20 4.12 10.84 8.25
C ASN A 20 3.03 9.89 8.75
N VAL A 21 3.47 8.81 9.40
CA VAL A 21 2.58 7.75 9.88
C VAL A 21 1.67 8.22 11.01
N GLU A 22 2.21 8.94 11.98
CA GLU A 22 1.47 9.36 13.18
C GLU A 22 0.34 10.34 12.82
N LEU A 23 0.65 11.33 11.98
CA LEU A 23 -0.38 12.23 11.45
C LEU A 23 -1.36 11.48 10.54
N GLY A 24 -0.87 10.54 9.73
CA GLY A 24 -1.71 9.68 8.89
C GLY A 24 -2.75 8.89 9.69
N GLU A 25 -2.37 8.33 10.84
CA GLU A 25 -3.28 7.61 11.73
C GLU A 25 -4.34 8.53 12.34
N PHE A 26 -3.95 9.72 12.78
CA PHE A 26 -4.87 10.72 13.31
C PHE A 26 -5.91 11.13 12.27
N VAL A 27 -5.44 11.48 11.07
CA VAL A 27 -6.28 11.92 9.95
C VAL A 27 -7.21 10.80 9.48
N ALA A 28 -6.69 9.57 9.38
CA ALA A 28 -7.50 8.42 9.00
C ALA A 28 -8.62 8.14 10.02
N ARG A 29 -8.36 8.33 11.33
CA ARG A 29 -9.39 8.19 12.36
C ARG A 29 -10.54 9.17 12.16
N GLN A 30 -10.22 10.45 11.90
CA GLN A 30 -11.22 11.48 11.61
C GLN A 30 -12.01 11.16 10.33
N LEU A 31 -11.33 10.69 9.29
CA LEU A 31 -11.97 10.26 8.05
C LEU A 31 -12.90 9.05 8.27
N PHE A 32 -12.50 8.06 9.08
CA PHE A 32 -13.33 6.88 9.36
C PHE A 32 -14.53 7.16 10.24
N GLU A 33 -14.48 8.19 11.09
CA GLU A 33 -15.64 8.66 11.85
C GLU A 33 -16.69 9.29 10.92
N LEU A 34 -16.24 10.01 9.90
CA LEU A 34 -17.12 10.65 8.91
C LEU A 34 -17.62 9.67 7.83
N GLU A 35 -16.72 8.84 7.31
CA GLU A 35 -16.98 7.95 6.17
C GLU A 35 -16.51 6.50 6.46
N PRO A 36 -17.12 5.81 7.43
CA PRO A 36 -16.69 4.47 7.89
C PRO A 36 -16.83 3.36 6.84
N LYS A 37 -17.53 3.65 5.73
CA LYS A 37 -17.79 2.74 4.60
C LYS A 37 -17.03 3.15 3.33
N ASN A 38 -16.15 4.14 3.40
CA ASN A 38 -15.33 4.55 2.27
C ASN A 38 -14.03 3.72 2.24
N PRO A 39 -13.86 2.78 1.28
CA PRO A 39 -12.65 1.96 1.20
C PRO A 39 -11.39 2.77 0.89
N GLY A 40 -11.53 3.95 0.26
CA GLY A 40 -10.41 4.80 -0.13
C GLY A 40 -9.53 5.22 1.04
N GLY A 41 -10.13 5.61 2.17
CA GLY A 41 -9.38 5.99 3.37
C GLY A 41 -8.58 4.83 3.95
N TYR A 42 -9.13 3.61 3.94
CA TYR A 42 -8.45 2.41 4.42
C TYR A 42 -7.25 2.06 3.53
N VAL A 43 -7.42 2.14 2.21
CA VAL A 43 -6.33 1.89 1.25
C VAL A 43 -5.20 2.90 1.45
N LEU A 44 -5.51 4.18 1.64
CA LEU A 44 -4.49 5.21 1.88
C LEU A 44 -3.70 4.97 3.16
N LEU A 45 -4.39 4.64 4.27
CA LEU A 45 -3.72 4.30 5.52
C LEU A 45 -2.86 3.03 5.40
N SER A 46 -3.33 2.02 4.69
CA SER A 46 -2.54 0.83 4.38
C SER A 46 -1.26 1.16 3.60
N ASN A 47 -1.33 2.09 2.65
CA ASN A 47 -0.15 2.50 1.89
C ASN A 47 0.85 3.29 2.75
N ILE A 48 0.36 4.11 3.69
CA ILE A 48 1.21 4.80 4.67
C ILE A 48 1.99 3.77 5.50
N TYR A 49 1.32 2.73 6.00
CA TYR A 49 1.99 1.66 6.74
C TYR A 49 2.98 0.87 5.91
N ALA A 50 2.64 0.55 4.65
CA ALA A 50 3.55 -0.13 3.73
C ALA A 50 4.82 0.69 3.48
N GLY A 51 4.68 2.01 3.27
CA GLY A 51 5.82 2.92 3.11
C GLY A 51 6.73 2.99 4.34
N ALA A 52 6.21 2.71 5.52
CA ALA A 52 6.95 2.65 6.77
C ALA A 52 7.44 1.22 7.14
N GLY A 53 7.21 0.22 6.29
CA GLY A 53 7.59 -1.17 6.56
C GLY A 53 6.73 -1.85 7.64
N ARG A 54 5.59 -1.26 8.04
CA ARG A 54 4.69 -1.78 9.07
C ARG A 54 3.70 -2.81 8.48
N TRP A 55 4.23 -3.96 8.06
CA TRP A 55 3.44 -4.99 7.35
C TRP A 55 2.33 -5.64 8.19
N ASP A 56 2.51 -5.78 9.50
CA ASP A 56 1.46 -6.23 10.42
C ASP A 56 0.26 -5.29 10.41
N ASP A 57 0.49 -3.97 10.37
CA ASP A 57 -0.58 -2.98 10.28
C ASP A 57 -1.29 -3.04 8.92
N VAL A 58 -0.55 -3.26 7.82
CA VAL A 58 -1.12 -3.49 6.48
C VAL A 58 -2.05 -4.70 6.49
N ALA A 59 -1.61 -5.83 7.07
CA ALA A 59 -2.42 -7.03 7.20
C ALA A 59 -3.70 -6.75 8.02
N ARG A 60 -3.58 -6.00 9.12
CA ARG A 60 -4.72 -5.62 9.97
C ARG A 60 -5.75 -4.76 9.22
N ILE A 61 -5.30 -3.83 8.37
CA ILE A 61 -6.20 -3.03 7.52
C ILE A 61 -6.89 -3.90 6.46
N ARG A 62 -6.18 -4.83 5.82
CA ARG A 62 -6.76 -5.79 4.86
C ARG A 62 -7.83 -6.66 5.51
N THR A 63 -7.57 -7.17 6.71
CA THR A 63 -8.56 -7.94 7.47
C THR A 63 -9.81 -7.11 7.75
N ARG A 64 -9.63 -5.87 8.22
CA ARG A 64 -10.76 -4.97 8.51
C ARG A 64 -11.59 -4.62 7.28
N LEU A 65 -10.95 -4.44 6.12
CA LEU A 65 -11.64 -4.22 4.85
C LEU A 65 -12.46 -5.44 4.44
N ASN A 66 -11.93 -6.65 4.64
CA ASN A 66 -12.63 -7.90 4.36
C ASN A 66 -13.82 -8.12 5.31
N GLU A 67 -13.62 -7.95 6.62
CA GLU A 67 -14.68 -8.10 7.64
C GLU A 67 -15.87 -7.17 7.38
N LYS A 68 -15.59 -5.96 6.88
CA LYS A 68 -16.63 -4.98 6.54
C LYS A 68 -17.27 -5.22 5.17
N GLY A 69 -16.91 -6.28 4.45
CA GLY A 69 -17.39 -6.55 3.09
C GLY A 69 -16.94 -5.49 2.07
N MET A 70 -15.95 -4.67 2.42
CA MET A 70 -15.39 -3.61 1.56
C MET A 70 -14.28 -4.14 0.66
N LYS A 71 -14.36 -5.43 0.30
CA LYS A 71 -13.52 -5.99 -0.75
C LYS A 71 -13.87 -5.31 -2.06
N LYS A 72 -12.87 -4.73 -2.72
CA LYS A 72 -12.94 -4.63 -4.19
C LYS A 72 -13.15 -6.04 -4.71
N ILE A 73 -14.15 -6.18 -5.57
CA ILE A 73 -14.52 -7.44 -6.21
C ILE A 73 -13.22 -8.08 -6.76
N PRO A 74 -12.90 -9.35 -6.41
CA PRO A 74 -11.63 -9.99 -6.72
C PRO A 74 -11.57 -10.48 -8.18
N GLY A 75 -11.86 -9.59 -9.14
CA GLY A 75 -11.72 -9.87 -10.58
C GLY A 75 -10.36 -9.48 -11.17
N ASP A 76 -9.60 -8.62 -10.49
CA ASP A 76 -8.36 -8.03 -11.02
C ASP A 76 -7.10 -8.31 -10.16
N GLU A 77 -7.23 -9.07 -9.06
CA GLU A 77 -6.08 -9.38 -8.17
C GLU A 77 -5.38 -10.71 -8.51
N GLU A 78 -6.01 -11.59 -9.30
CA GLU A 78 -5.36 -12.79 -9.86
C GLU A 78 -4.22 -12.42 -10.84
N TRP A 79 -4.28 -11.22 -11.43
CA TRP A 79 -3.32 -10.76 -12.43
C TRP A 79 -2.07 -10.08 -11.84
N LYS A 80 -1.98 -9.92 -10.51
CA LYS A 80 -0.79 -9.36 -9.86
C LYS A 80 0.11 -10.42 -9.22
N GLU A 81 -0.46 -11.49 -8.68
CA GLU A 81 0.35 -12.60 -8.14
C GLU A 81 1.06 -13.38 -9.25
N GLY A 82 0.42 -13.54 -10.42
CA GLY A 82 1.07 -14.10 -11.61
C GLY A 82 2.19 -13.21 -12.18
N ALA A 83 2.03 -11.88 -12.13
CA ALA A 83 3.04 -10.93 -12.61
C ALA A 83 4.25 -10.81 -11.66
N LEU A 84 4.05 -10.97 -10.35
CA LEU A 84 5.13 -10.99 -9.35
C LEU A 84 5.89 -12.33 -9.37
N SER A 85 5.19 -13.46 -9.58
CA SER A 85 5.83 -14.79 -9.66
C SER A 85 6.74 -14.95 -10.88
N HIS A 86 6.41 -14.33 -12.02
CA HIS A 86 7.27 -14.36 -13.21
C HIS A 86 8.44 -13.37 -13.15
N HIS A 87 8.43 -12.44 -12.20
CA HIS A 87 9.46 -11.42 -12.09
C HIS A 87 10.68 -11.89 -11.27
N SER A 88 10.52 -12.87 -10.37
CA SER A 88 11.63 -13.36 -9.54
C SER A 88 12.68 -14.14 -10.36
N GLU A 89 12.27 -14.98 -11.32
CA GLU A 89 13.21 -15.69 -12.21
C GLU A 89 13.91 -14.73 -13.18
N LYS A 90 13.19 -13.74 -13.73
CA LYS A 90 13.77 -12.75 -14.64
C LYS A 90 14.69 -11.77 -13.90
N LEU A 91 14.38 -11.38 -12.66
CA LEU A 91 15.30 -10.62 -11.81
C LEU A 91 16.53 -11.44 -11.43
N ALA A 92 16.38 -12.71 -11.05
CA ALA A 92 17.50 -13.56 -10.69
C ALA A 92 18.46 -13.78 -11.88
N ILE A 93 17.92 -13.98 -13.09
CA ILE A 93 18.71 -14.08 -14.32
C ILE A 93 19.37 -12.73 -14.65
N ALA A 94 18.64 -11.61 -14.58
CA ALA A 94 19.21 -10.28 -14.83
C ALA A 94 20.34 -9.96 -13.82
N TYR A 95 20.16 -10.27 -12.54
CA TYR A 95 21.17 -10.07 -11.51
C TYR A 95 22.38 -10.99 -11.68
N GLY A 96 22.16 -12.24 -12.11
CA GLY A 96 23.21 -13.20 -12.46
C GLY A 96 24.04 -12.79 -13.68
N LEU A 97 23.41 -12.19 -14.69
CA LEU A 97 24.08 -11.65 -15.88
C LEU A 97 24.87 -10.36 -15.58
N ILE A 98 24.37 -9.52 -14.67
CA ILE A 98 25.06 -8.28 -14.27
C ILE A 98 26.23 -8.59 -13.32
N SER A 99 26.13 -9.63 -12.49
CA SER A 99 27.16 -9.98 -11.50
C SER A 99 28.32 -10.82 -12.07
N ASN A 100 28.17 -11.43 -13.25
CA ASN A 100 29.26 -12.10 -13.97
C ASN A 100 29.81 -11.19 -15.07
N LYS A 101 30.53 -10.14 -14.66
CA LYS A 101 31.48 -9.50 -15.57
C LYS A 101 32.60 -10.52 -15.85
N PRO A 102 32.95 -10.83 -17.11
CA PRO A 102 34.14 -11.63 -17.37
C PRO A 102 35.33 -10.95 -16.72
N ARG A 103 36.07 -11.71 -15.93
CA ARG A 103 37.38 -11.31 -15.42
C ARG A 103 38.25 -11.13 -16.67
N ASP A 104 38.56 -9.88 -16.99
CA ASP A 104 39.61 -9.55 -17.96
C ASP A 104 40.92 -10.06 -17.33
N ASP A 105 41.29 -11.29 -17.67
CA ASP A 105 42.64 -11.78 -17.46
C ASP A 105 43.52 -11.17 -18.56
N ASN A 106 44.15 -10.03 -18.25
CA ASN A 106 45.39 -9.60 -18.88
C ASN A 106 46.28 -8.83 -17.90
#